data_AF-A0A8S2QB24-F1
#
_entry.id   AF-A0A8S2QB24-F1
#
_cell.length_a   1.000
_cell.length_b   1.000
_cell.length_c   1.000
_cell.angle_alpha   90.00
_cell.angle_beta   90.00
_cell.angle_gamma   90.00
#
_symmetry.space_group_name_H-M   'P 1'
#
loop_
_entity.id
_entity.type
_entity.pdbx_description
1 polymer ?
#
loop_
_entity_poly.entity_id
_entity_poly.type
_entity_poly.pdbx_seq_one_letter_code
_entity_poly.pdbx_strand_id
1 'polypeptide(L)'
;MNFRTRSFLLSHVRRTLDFYENSVDPKGGIYQFYKDDGTIYDPHTRHLVSSTRFVYNYAMAYVHFGNEDYLERTRHGLDFIRNVHRNPETGGYAWVVYDGKVADDANHCYGLAFVMLAYACAVRAGIEEARDWLR
;
A
#
# COMPACT_ATOMS: atom_id res chain seq x y z
N MET A 1 11.14 16.96 25.67
CA MET A 1 10.59 16.37 24.43
C MET A 1 9.15 16.85 24.28
N ASN A 2 8.78 17.43 23.14
CA ASN A 2 7.41 17.95 22.92
C ASN A 2 6.73 17.13 21.82
N PHE A 3 5.71 16.36 22.20
CA PHE A 3 5.01 15.44 21.30
C PHE A 3 4.13 16.13 20.25
N ARG A 4 3.98 17.46 20.32
CA ARG A 4 3.14 18.25 19.41
C ARG A 4 3.94 18.94 18.29
N THR A 5 5.28 18.89 18.33
CA THR A 5 6.09 19.58 17.31
C THR A 5 6.12 18.79 16.01
N ARG A 6 6.13 19.51 14.88
CA ARG A 6 6.27 18.90 13.54
C ARG A 6 7.50 18.00 13.44
N SER A 7 8.63 18.42 14.02
CA SER A 7 9.87 17.63 14.01
C SER A 7 9.73 16.31 14.75
N PHE A 8 9.05 16.29 15.90
CA PHE A 8 8.78 15.06 16.63
C PHE A 8 7.91 14.10 15.80
N LEU A 9 6.80 14.60 15.25
CA LEU A 9 5.87 13.79 14.45
C LEU A 9 6.56 13.20 13.21
N LEU A 10 7.30 14.00 12.45
CA LEU A 10 8.03 13.53 11.27
C LEU A 10 9.15 12.54 11.62
N SER A 11 9.84 12.74 12.74
CA SER A 11 10.84 11.77 13.21
C SER A 11 10.20 10.44 13.60
N HIS A 12 9.01 10.46 14.19
CA HIS A 12 8.27 9.25 14.52
C HIS A 12 7.79 8.52 13.26
N VAL A 13 7.23 9.24 12.28
CA VAL A 13 6.84 8.66 10.97
C VAL A 13 8.03 7.98 10.31
N ARG A 14 9.20 8.63 10.28
CA ARG A 14 10.39 8.03 9.65
C ARG A 14 10.82 6.74 10.34
N ARG A 15 10.86 6.73 11.68
CA ARG A 15 11.15 5.50 12.44
C ARG A 15 10.18 4.37 12.14
N THR A 16 8.89 4.68 11.96
CA THR A 16 7.90 3.67 11.56
C THR A 16 8.13 3.19 10.13
N LEU A 17 8.53 4.05 9.21
CA LEU A 17 8.86 3.66 7.83
C LEU A 17 10.12 2.79 7.77
N ASP A 18 11.12 3.05 8.62
CA ASP A 18 12.36 2.27 8.69
C ASP A 18 12.07 0.79 9.03
N PHE A 19 11.05 0.51 9.85
CA PHE A 19 10.59 -0.86 10.13
C PHE A 19 10.14 -1.59 8.84
N TYR A 20 9.58 -0.87 7.87
CA TYR A 20 9.08 -1.41 6.60
C TYR A 20 10.07 -1.23 5.44
N GLU A 21 11.36 -0.98 5.71
CA GLU A 21 12.33 -0.73 4.64
C GLU A 21 12.43 -1.90 3.64
N ASN A 22 12.38 -3.14 4.14
CA ASN A 22 12.47 -4.38 3.34
C ASN A 22 11.10 -4.99 3.00
N SER A 23 10.04 -4.18 2.96
CA SER A 23 8.66 -4.64 2.77
C SER A 23 8.32 -5.02 1.33
N VAL A 24 9.05 -4.52 0.34
CA VAL A 24 8.73 -4.71 -1.07
C VAL A 24 9.03 -6.15 -1.49
N ASP A 25 8.04 -6.81 -2.08
CA ASP A 25 8.25 -8.11 -2.71
C ASP A 25 8.66 -7.91 -4.17
N PRO A 26 9.84 -8.40 -4.60
CA PRO A 26 10.25 -8.35 -6.00
C PRO A 26 9.29 -9.05 -6.97
N LYS A 27 8.46 -9.99 -6.50
CA LYS A 27 7.42 -10.66 -7.31
C LYS A 27 6.15 -9.82 -7.49
N GLY A 28 6.04 -8.69 -6.80
CA GLY A 28 4.90 -7.79 -6.88
C GLY A 28 4.25 -7.53 -5.52
N GLY A 29 3.86 -6.29 -5.28
CA GLY A 29 3.23 -5.87 -4.03
C GLY A 29 4.18 -5.80 -2.85
N ILE A 30 3.61 -5.79 -1.65
CA ILE A 30 4.31 -5.48 -0.40
C ILE A 30 3.91 -6.55 0.62
N TYR A 31 4.89 -7.11 1.34
CA TYR A 31 4.67 -8.07 2.42
C TYR A 31 3.81 -7.45 3.53
N GLN A 32 3.11 -8.29 4.29
CA GLN A 32 2.04 -7.80 5.18
C GLN A 32 2.04 -8.42 6.57
N PHE A 33 2.87 -9.44 6.78
CA PHE A 33 2.89 -10.26 7.98
C PHE A 33 4.27 -10.19 8.61
N TYR A 34 4.39 -9.36 9.66
CA TYR A 34 5.65 -9.04 10.32
C TYR A 34 5.59 -9.45 11.79
N LYS A 35 6.71 -9.96 12.30
CA LYS A 35 6.96 -10.04 13.74
C LYS A 35 7.43 -8.69 14.28
N ASP A 36 7.55 -8.56 15.60
CA ASP A 36 8.01 -7.34 16.27
C ASP A 36 9.42 -6.89 15.85
N ASP A 37 10.26 -7.82 15.37
CA ASP A 37 11.61 -7.54 14.86
C ASP A 37 11.66 -7.22 13.36
N GLY A 38 10.52 -7.17 12.69
CA GLY A 38 10.41 -6.93 11.24
C GLY A 38 10.57 -8.19 10.39
N THR A 39 10.78 -9.37 10.99
CA THR A 39 10.83 -10.64 10.24
C THR A 39 9.50 -10.89 9.55
N ILE A 40 9.54 -11.10 8.23
CA ILE A 40 8.38 -11.52 7.43
C ILE A 40 8.13 -13.00 7.71
N TYR A 41 6.97 -13.33 8.27
CA TYR A 41 6.63 -14.72 8.62
C TYR A 41 5.64 -15.39 7.66
N ASP A 42 4.95 -14.60 6.82
CA ASP A 42 4.13 -15.08 5.71
C ASP A 42 4.40 -14.21 4.47
N PRO A 43 5.22 -14.70 3.53
CA PRO A 43 5.53 -13.96 2.30
C PRO A 43 4.47 -14.15 1.20
N HIS A 44 3.53 -15.07 1.35
CA HIS A 44 2.64 -15.55 0.29
C HIS A 44 1.28 -14.87 0.30
N THR A 45 0.76 -14.56 1.49
CA THR A 45 -0.58 -13.99 1.65
C THR A 45 -0.58 -12.47 1.47
N ARG A 46 -1.59 -11.96 0.75
CA ARG A 46 -1.88 -10.54 0.57
C ARG A 46 -3.37 -10.25 0.77
N HIS A 47 -3.64 -9.38 1.73
CA HIS A 47 -4.94 -8.82 2.03
C HIS A 47 -5.11 -7.46 1.36
N LEU A 48 -6.29 -7.21 0.78
CA LEU A 48 -6.60 -6.00 0.03
C LEU A 48 -6.38 -4.71 0.85
N VAL A 49 -6.76 -4.73 2.13
CA VAL A 49 -6.67 -3.55 3.01
C VAL A 49 -5.21 -3.22 3.32
N SER A 50 -4.36 -4.23 3.50
CA SER A 50 -2.93 -4.00 3.70
C SER A 50 -2.26 -3.51 2.43
N SER A 51 -2.58 -4.09 1.26
CA SER A 51 -2.05 -3.65 -0.04
C SER A 51 -2.34 -2.16 -0.28
N THR A 52 -3.57 -1.73 -0.04
CA THR A 52 -4.02 -0.34 -0.20
C THR A 52 -3.44 0.60 0.86
N ARG A 53 -3.32 0.17 2.13
CA ARG A 53 -2.70 0.97 3.20
C ARG A 53 -1.22 1.20 2.97
N PHE A 54 -0.49 0.26 2.39
CA PHE A 54 0.91 0.50 2.06
C PHE A 54 1.09 1.52 0.93
N VAL A 55 0.20 1.51 -0.08
CA VAL A 55 0.16 2.59 -1.10
C VAL A 55 -0.06 3.94 -0.42
N TYR A 56 -1.00 4.03 0.52
CA TYR A 56 -1.20 5.25 1.32
C TYR A 56 0.06 5.66 2.08
N ASN A 57 0.70 4.71 2.80
CA ASN A 57 1.90 4.98 3.60
C ASN A 57 3.01 5.59 2.74
N TYR A 58 3.32 4.98 1.59
CA TYR A 58 4.39 5.44 0.72
C TYR A 58 4.04 6.71 -0.05
N ALA A 59 2.80 6.86 -0.52
CA ALA A 59 2.35 8.09 -1.16
C ALA A 59 2.47 9.29 -0.21
N MET A 60 2.02 9.14 1.03
CA MET A 60 2.11 10.20 2.04
C MET A 60 3.55 10.43 2.51
N ALA A 61 4.38 9.39 2.58
CA ALA A 61 5.80 9.54 2.85
C ALA A 61 6.49 10.37 1.75
N TYR A 62 6.18 10.12 0.48
CA TYR A 62 6.66 10.95 -0.63
C TYR A 62 6.24 12.40 -0.47
N VAL A 63 4.95 12.66 -0.24
CA VAL A 63 4.41 14.03 -0.05
C VAL A 63 5.13 14.79 1.08
N HIS A 64 5.59 14.10 2.13
CA HIS A 64 6.22 14.74 3.28
C HIS A 64 7.75 14.82 3.21
N PHE A 65 8.40 13.89 2.52
CA PHE A 65 9.86 13.74 2.53
C PHE A 65 10.53 13.90 1.16
N GLY A 66 9.77 13.81 0.06
CA GLY A 66 10.27 13.98 -1.31
C GLY A 66 11.26 12.89 -1.76
N ASN A 67 11.31 11.74 -1.09
CA ASN A 67 12.16 10.63 -1.51
C ASN A 67 11.46 9.82 -2.62
N GLU A 68 12.04 9.84 -3.82
CA GLU A 68 11.54 9.13 -5.00
C GLU A 68 11.37 7.61 -4.79
N ASP A 69 12.15 6.98 -3.89
CA ASP A 69 11.95 5.56 -3.57
C ASP A 69 10.53 5.27 -3.03
N TYR A 70 9.94 6.22 -2.29
CA TYR A 70 8.56 6.08 -1.83
C TYR A 70 7.56 6.21 -2.97
N LEU A 71 7.86 7.03 -3.97
CA LEU A 71 7.01 7.19 -5.14
C LEU A 71 7.01 5.90 -6.00
N GLU A 72 8.17 5.27 -6.15
CA GLU A 72 8.30 3.98 -6.83
C GLU A 72 7.60 2.84 -6.08
N ARG A 73 7.74 2.78 -4.75
CA ARG A 73 6.99 1.82 -3.92
C ARG A 73 5.48 2.01 -4.01
N THR A 74 5.03 3.25 -4.17
CA THR A 74 3.61 3.57 -4.39
C THR A 74 3.12 2.98 -5.72
N ARG A 75 3.88 3.15 -6.81
CA ARG A 75 3.59 2.53 -8.12
C ARG A 75 3.53 1.02 -8.04
N HIS A 76 4.55 0.41 -7.42
CA HIS A 76 4.62 -1.04 -7.25
C HIS A 76 3.40 -1.61 -6.50
N GLY A 77 2.94 -0.92 -5.45
CA GLY A 77 1.73 -1.30 -4.73
C GLY A 77 0.45 -1.14 -5.57
N LEU A 78 0.33 -0.05 -6.33
CA LEU A 78 -0.81 0.18 -7.23
C LEU A 78 -0.89 -0.88 -8.33
N ASP A 79 0.25 -1.26 -8.91
CA ASP A 79 0.30 -2.27 -9.95
C ASP A 79 -0.17 -3.63 -9.41
N PHE A 80 0.20 -3.98 -8.18
CA PHE A 80 -0.31 -5.19 -7.55
C PHE A 80 -1.84 -5.14 -7.32
N ILE A 81 -2.37 -3.98 -6.88
CA ILE A 81 -3.82 -3.80 -6.72
C ILE A 81 -4.56 -3.97 -8.06
N ARG A 82 -4.02 -3.40 -9.15
CA ARG A 82 -4.64 -3.41 -10.48
C ARG A 82 -4.53 -4.76 -11.18
N ASN A 83 -3.40 -5.43 -11.05
CA ASN A 83 -3.08 -6.62 -11.84
C ASN A 83 -3.35 -7.93 -11.09
N VAL A 84 -3.47 -7.88 -9.76
CA VAL A 84 -3.63 -9.10 -8.93
C VAL A 84 -4.91 -9.08 -8.11
N HIS A 85 -5.20 -7.99 -7.37
CA HIS A 85 -6.46 -7.93 -6.62
C HIS A 85 -7.66 -7.71 -7.53
N ARG A 86 -7.56 -6.84 -8.53
CA ARG A 86 -8.70 -6.48 -9.36
C ARG A 86 -9.12 -7.63 -10.29
N ASN A 87 -10.41 -7.95 -10.28
CA ASN A 87 -11.02 -8.79 -11.29
C ASN A 87 -11.47 -7.90 -12.48
N PRO A 88 -10.92 -8.08 -13.69
CA PRO A 88 -11.26 -7.25 -14.84
C PRO A 88 -12.69 -7.47 -15.38
N GLU A 89 -13.29 -8.64 -15.13
CA GLU A 89 -14.63 -8.98 -15.61
C GLU A 89 -15.72 -8.31 -14.78
N THR A 90 -15.50 -8.19 -13.46
CA THR A 90 -16.50 -7.64 -12.52
C THR A 90 -16.18 -6.23 -12.05
N GLY A 91 -14.92 -5.79 -12.18
CA GLY A 91 -14.41 -4.57 -11.57
C GLY A 91 -14.20 -4.65 -10.06
N GLY A 92 -14.54 -5.78 -9.44
CA GLY A 92 -14.34 -6.06 -8.02
C GLY A 92 -12.87 -6.29 -7.67
N TYR A 93 -12.59 -6.41 -6.36
CA TYR A 93 -11.24 -6.63 -5.84
C TYR A 93 -11.24 -7.81 -4.87
N ALA A 94 -10.40 -8.80 -5.15
CA ALA A 94 -10.18 -9.96 -4.28
C ALA A 94 -9.77 -9.49 -2.89
N TRP A 95 -10.46 -10.01 -1.87
CA TRP A 95 -10.20 -9.68 -0.48
C TRP A 95 -8.87 -10.27 0.00
N VAL A 96 -8.58 -11.51 -0.40
CA VAL A 96 -7.34 -12.22 -0.09
C VAL A 96 -6.76 -12.86 -1.36
N VAL A 97 -5.46 -12.70 -1.52
CA VAL A 97 -4.63 -13.33 -2.53
C VAL A 97 -3.58 -14.19 -1.81
N TYR A 98 -3.33 -15.39 -2.31
CA TYR A 98 -2.26 -16.28 -1.83
C TYR A 98 -1.42 -16.73 -3.04
N ASP A 99 -0.12 -16.48 -3.01
CA ASP A 99 0.80 -16.79 -4.12
C ASP A 99 0.33 -16.24 -5.48
N GLY A 100 -0.17 -15.00 -5.48
CA GLY A 100 -0.67 -14.32 -6.67
C GLY A 100 -2.00 -14.86 -7.21
N LYS A 101 -2.65 -15.80 -6.51
CA LYS A 101 -3.96 -16.35 -6.85
C LYS A 101 -5.02 -15.87 -5.88
N VAL A 102 -6.23 -15.66 -6.37
CA VAL A 102 -7.38 -15.28 -5.53
C VAL A 102 -7.70 -16.43 -4.57
N ALA A 103 -7.68 -16.14 -3.27
CA ALA A 103 -8.05 -17.07 -2.20
C ALA A 103 -9.43 -16.72 -1.61
N ASP A 104 -9.81 -15.44 -1.64
CA ASP A 104 -11.13 -14.93 -1.26
C ASP A 104 -11.52 -13.80 -2.21
N ASP A 105 -12.63 -13.98 -2.94
CA ASP A 105 -13.15 -13.06 -3.95
C ASP A 105 -14.33 -12.21 -3.45
N ALA A 106 -14.65 -12.27 -2.16
CA ALA A 106 -15.74 -11.50 -1.57
C ALA A 106 -15.53 -9.99 -1.75
N ASN A 107 -16.53 -9.33 -2.36
CA ASN A 107 -16.50 -7.88 -2.57
C ASN A 107 -17.00 -7.14 -1.33
N HIS A 108 -16.07 -6.61 -0.55
CA HIS A 108 -16.37 -5.79 0.62
C HIS A 108 -16.31 -4.29 0.29
N CYS A 109 -17.39 -3.55 0.55
CA CYS A 109 -17.40 -2.09 0.43
C CYS A 109 -16.30 -1.43 1.28
N TYR A 110 -15.95 -2.04 2.41
CA TYR A 110 -14.78 -1.62 3.21
C TYR A 110 -13.47 -1.67 2.40
N GLY A 111 -13.25 -2.72 1.61
CA GLY A 111 -12.09 -2.82 0.72
C GLY A 111 -12.09 -1.74 -0.35
N LEU A 112 -13.26 -1.50 -0.98
CA LEU A 112 -13.41 -0.47 -2.00
C LEU A 112 -13.10 0.94 -1.47
N ALA A 113 -13.50 1.26 -0.24
CA ALA A 113 -13.15 2.54 0.39
C ALA A 113 -11.63 2.74 0.49
N PHE A 114 -10.88 1.67 0.82
CA PHE A 114 -9.41 1.73 0.85
C PHE A 114 -8.78 1.76 -0.54
N VAL A 115 -9.38 1.12 -1.54
CA VAL A 115 -8.96 1.24 -2.94
C VAL A 115 -9.07 2.68 -3.42
N MET A 116 -10.21 3.35 -3.14
CA MET A 116 -10.38 4.76 -3.45
C MET A 116 -9.35 5.64 -2.73
N LEU A 117 -9.10 5.39 -1.44
CA LEU A 117 -8.08 6.13 -0.68
C LEU A 117 -6.69 5.96 -1.30
N ALA A 118 -6.32 4.74 -1.68
CA ALA A 118 -5.03 4.44 -2.30
C ALA A 118 -4.83 5.22 -3.61
N TYR A 119 -5.80 5.20 -4.51
CA TYR A 119 -5.72 5.96 -5.77
C TYR A 119 -5.73 7.48 -5.52
N ALA A 120 -6.56 7.99 -4.62
CA ALA A 120 -6.60 9.43 -4.30
C ALA A 120 -5.27 9.92 -3.72
N CYS A 121 -4.64 9.14 -2.84
CA CYS A 121 -3.33 9.47 -2.29
C CYS A 121 -2.21 9.37 -3.31
N ALA A 122 -2.27 8.41 -4.23
CA ALA A 122 -1.33 8.33 -5.34
C ALA A 122 -1.40 9.55 -6.25
N VAL A 123 -2.61 10.00 -6.62
CA VAL A 123 -2.80 11.26 -7.37
C VAL A 123 -2.20 12.44 -6.60
N ARG A 124 -2.46 12.53 -5.29
CA ARG A 124 -1.87 13.58 -4.44
C ARG A 124 -0.34 13.54 -4.40
N ALA A 125 0.26 12.36 -4.55
CA ALA A 125 1.71 12.18 -4.64
C ALA A 125 2.26 12.43 -6.06
N GLY A 126 1.43 12.85 -7.02
CA GLY A 126 1.86 13.17 -8.40
C GLY A 126 1.74 12.02 -9.40
N ILE A 127 1.09 10.91 -9.04
CA ILE A 127 0.78 9.79 -9.94
C ILE A 127 -0.54 10.09 -10.66
N GLU A 128 -0.51 10.97 -11.67
CA GLU A 128 -1.73 11.41 -12.35
C GLU A 128 -2.49 10.29 -13.06
N GLU A 129 -1.80 9.25 -13.53
CA GLU A 129 -2.41 8.06 -14.13
C GLU A 129 -3.30 7.27 -13.16
N ALA A 130 -3.19 7.52 -11.84
CA ALA A 130 -4.11 6.94 -10.85
C ALA A 130 -5.50 7.57 -10.87
N ARG A 131 -5.66 8.77 -11.45
CA ARG A 131 -6.95 9.48 -11.53
C ARG A 131 -7.99 8.73 -12.35
N ASP A 132 -7.55 7.99 -13.37
CA ASP A 132 -8.45 7.20 -14.23
C ASP A 132 -9.14 6.05 -13.49
N TRP A 133 -8.67 5.71 -12.29
CA TRP A 133 -9.20 4.65 -11.44
C TRP A 133 -10.15 5.16 -10.34
N LEU A 134 -10.45 6.46 -10.30
CA LEU A 134 -11.36 7.11 -9.35
C LEU A 134 -12.75 7.42 -9.95
N ARG A 135 -13.10 6.76 -11.07
CA ARG A 135 -14.32 7.03 -11.84
C ARG A 135 -15.49 6.15 -11.41
#